data_AF-A0A942UU89-F1
#
_entry.id   AF-A0A942UU89-F1
#
_cell.length_a   1.000
_cell.length_b   1.000
_cell.length_c   1.000
_cell.angle_alpha   90.00
_cell.angle_beta   90.00
_cell.angle_gamma   90.00
#
_symmetry.space_group_name_H-M   'P 1'
#
loop_
_entity.id
_entity.type
_entity.pdbx_description
1 polymer ?
#
loop_
_entity_poly.entity_id
_entity_poly.type
_entity_poly.pdbx_seq_one_letter_code
_entity_poly.pdbx_strand_id
1 'polypeptide(L)' 'MFKLGVLLFLISTSLVLGADRQYRKGKITDLKSLLKVKLVGLGITVVSVIFMIYGK' A
#
# COMPACT_ATOMS: atom_id res chain seq x y z
N MET A 1 14.07 7.28 -12.56
CA MET A 1 13.44 7.06 -11.23
C MET A 1 12.09 6.33 -11.32
N PHE A 2 11.48 6.31 -12.50
CA PHE A 2 10.23 5.60 -12.78
C PHE A 2 10.21 4.11 -12.33
N LYS A 3 11.23 3.30 -12.68
CA LYS A 3 11.30 1.88 -12.27
C LYS A 3 11.21 1.65 -10.76
N LEU A 4 11.84 2.52 -9.96
CA LEU A 4 11.77 2.47 -8.50
C LEU A 4 10.36 2.80 -8.00
N GLY A 5 9.73 3.82 -8.57
CA GLY A 5 8.35 4.19 -8.27
C GLY A 5 7.36 3.07 -8.60
N VAL A 6 7.53 2.39 -9.73
CA VAL A 6 6.73 1.20 -10.11
C VAL A 6 6.89 0.07 -9.09
N LEU A 7 8.13 -0.18 -8.64
CA LEU A 7 8.42 -1.27 -7.71
C LEU A 7 7.84 -0.97 -6.32
N LEU A 8 7.97 0.27 -5.84
CA LEU A 8 7.32 0.74 -4.62
C LEU A 8 5.79 0.71 -4.71
N PHE A 9 5.22 1.02 -5.88
CA PHE A 9 3.78 0.96 -6.13
C PHE A 9 3.24 -0.48 -6.07
N LEU A 10 3.97 -1.45 -6.63
CA LEU A 10 3.60 -2.87 -6.55
C LEU A 10 3.62 -3.39 -5.10
N ILE A 11 4.63 -2.99 -4.31
CA ILE A 11 4.74 -3.36 -2.89
C ILE A 11 3.61 -2.73 -2.08
N SER A 12 3.34 -1.43 -2.28
CA SER A 12 2.28 -0.73 -1.55
C SER A 12 0.89 -1.30 -1.87
N THR A 13 0.64 -1.62 -3.14
CA THR A 13 -0.60 -2.26 -3.59
C THR A 13 -0.75 -3.65 -2.96
N SER A 14 0.33 -4.43 -2.90
CA SER A 14 0.33 -5.75 -2.27
C SER A 14 0.06 -5.68 -0.76
N LEU A 15 0.56 -4.64 -0.08
CA LEU A 15 0.27 -4.39 1.33
C LEU A 15 -1.19 -4.04 1.58
N VAL A 16 -1.77 -3.14 0.76
CA VAL A 16 -3.19 -2.75 0.88
C VAL A 16 -4.11 -3.95 0.63
N LEU A 17 -3.89 -4.66 -0.48
CA LEU A 17 -4.68 -5.84 -0.84
C LEU A 17 -4.45 -7.01 0.12
N GLY A 18 -3.21 -7.17 0.61
CA GLY A 18 -2.83 -8.18 1.59
C GLY A 18 -3.54 -7.96 2.93
N ALA A 19 -3.66 -6.71 3.37
CA ALA A 19 -4.39 -6.35 4.58
C ALA A 19 -5.89 -6.69 4.47
N ASP A 20 -6.52 -6.38 3.33
CA ASP A 20 -7.91 -6.79 3.05
C ASP A 20 -8.08 -8.32 3.06
N ARG A 21 -7.13 -9.06 2.48
CA ARG A 21 -7.15 -10.52 2.46
C ARG A 21 -6.97 -11.12 3.86
N GLN A 22 -6.16 -10.50 4.71
CA GLN A 22 -5.99 -10.91 6.11
C GLN A 22 -7.22 -10.60 6.97
N TYR A 23 -7.87 -9.46 6.73
CA TYR A 23 -9.14 -9.11 7.37
C TYR A 23 -10.25 -10.09 6.99
N ARG A 24 -10.40 -10.40 5.69
CA ARG A 24 -11.37 -11.42 5.23
C ARG A 24 -11.10 -12.82 5.77
N LYS A 25 -9.84 -13.16 6.07
CA LYS A 25 -9.46 -14.43 6.72
C LYS A 25 -9.67 -14.41 8.24
N GLY A 26 -10.20 -13.33 8.81
CA GLY A 26 -10.40 -13.19 10.26
C GLY A 26 -9.10 -13.04 11.06
N LYS A 27 -7.94 -12.87 10.40
CA LYS A 27 -6.65 -12.65 11.08
C LYS A 27 -6.53 -11.24 11.65
N ILE A 28 -7.21 -10.28 11.02
CA ILE A 28 -7.38 -8.92 11.55
C ILE A 28 -8.84 -8.82 11.96
N THR A 29 -9.12 -8.80 13.26
CA THR A 29 -10.47 -8.70 13.82
C THR A 29 -10.91 -7.24 13.99
N ASP A 30 -9.94 -6.33 14.17
CA ASP A 30 -10.20 -4.92 14.42
C ASP A 30 -10.18 -4.05 13.16
N LEU A 31 -11.33 -3.41 12.89
CA LEU A 31 -11.49 -2.40 11.83
C LEU A 31 -10.49 -1.24 11.97
N LYS A 32 -10.20 -0.80 13.19
CA LYS A 32 -9.19 0.24 13.45
C LYS A 32 -7.79 -0.18 13.01
N SER A 33 -7.43 -1.45 13.21
CA SER A 33 -6.12 -1.98 12.82
C SER A 33 -6.03 -2.08 11.30
N LEU A 34 -7.08 -2.57 10.64
CA LEU A 34 -7.18 -2.57 9.18
C LEU A 34 -7.04 -1.15 8.60
N LEU A 35 -7.72 -0.17 9.20
CA LEU A 35 -7.68 1.22 8.74
C LEU A 35 -6.27 1.81 8.84
N LYS A 36 -5.54 1.54 9.93
CA LYS A 36 -4.15 1.98 10.10
C LYS A 36 -3.24 1.40 9.02
N VAL A 37 -3.33 0.10 8.77
CA VAL A 37 -2.51 -0.57 7.74
C VAL A 37 -2.85 -0.03 6.35
N LYS A 38 -4.14 0.20 6.05
CA LYS A 38 -4.56 0.84 4.80
C LYS A 38 -4.03 2.25 4.65
N LEU A 39 -4.10 3.08 5.69
CA LEU A 39 -3.58 4.44 5.67
C LEU A 39 -2.08 4.47 5.38
N VAL A 40 -1.30 3.58 6.01
CA VAL A 40 0.14 3.48 5.73
C VAL A 40 0.39 3.01 4.29
N GLY A 41 -0.31 1.97 3.83
CA GLY A 41 -0.18 1.47 2.46
C GLY A 41 -0.55 2.52 1.40
N LEU A 42 -1.61 3.30 1.64
CA LEU A 42 -2.00 4.42 0.78
C LEU A 42 -0.98 5.55 0.80
N GLY A 43 -0.43 5.91 1.97
CA GLY A 43 0.64 6.90 2.07
C GLY A 43 1.87 6.51 1.26
N ILE A 44 2.29 5.24 1.33
CA ILE A 44 3.39 4.72 0.50
C ILE A 44 3.02 4.80 -0.98
N THR A 45 1.77 4.47 -1.35
CA THR A 45 1.31 4.53 -2.75
C THR A 45 1.38 5.96 -3.31
N VAL A 46 1.01 6.97 -2.52
CA VAL A 46 1.14 8.39 -2.92
C VAL A 46 2.60 8.76 -3.16
N VAL A 47 3.50 8.37 -2.25
CA VAL A 47 4.94 8.60 -2.42
C VAL A 47 5.46 7.90 -3.68
N SER A 48 5.07 6.64 -3.93
CA SER A 48 5.43 5.89 -5.13
C SER A 48 5.02 6.62 -6.42
N VAL A 49 3.79 7.15 -6.46
CA VAL A 49 3.27 7.91 -7.60
C VAL A 49 4.05 9.20 -7.81
N ILE A 50 4.40 9.92 -6.74
CA ILE A 50 5.26 11.11 -6.82
C ILE A 50 6.62 10.74 -7.43
N PHE A 51 7.24 9.65 -6.96
CA PHE A 51 8.50 9.15 -7.51
C PHE A 51 8.39 8.74 -9.00
N MET A 52 7.23 8.23 -9.44
CA MET A 52 6.99 7.92 -10.86
C MET A 52 6.86 9.19 -11.71
N ILE A 53 6.10 10.19 -11.23
CA ILE A 53 5.83 11.45 -11.96
C ILE A 53 7.10 12.29 -12.10
N TYR A 54 7.81 12.52 -11.00
CA TYR A 54 9.07 13.29 -11.02
C TYR A 54 10.22 12.51 -11.66
N GLY A 55 10.04 11.21 -11.79
CA GLY A 55 11.14 10.31 -12.08
C GLY A 55 11.45 10.02 -13.53
N LYS A 56 10.79 10.70 -14.50
CA LYS A 56 10.83 10.49 -15.97
C LYS A 56 11.22 9.08 -16.42
#